data_AF-A0A1B0GI95-F1
#
_entry.id   AF-A0A1B0GI95-F1
#
_cell.length_a   1.000
_cell.length_b   1.000
_cell.length_c   1.000
_cell.angle_alpha   90.00
_cell.angle_beta   90.00
_cell.angle_gamma   90.00
#
_symmetry.space_group_name_H-M   'P 1'
#
loop_
_entity.id
_entity.type
_entity.pdbx_description
1 polymer ?
#
loop_
_entity_poly.entity_id
_entity_poly.type
_entity_poly.pdbx_seq_one_letter_code
_entity_poly.pdbx_strand_id
1 'polypeptide(L)'
;MGANVSRQDDLTKNEFLCKFVGKEHVPVEDSMFWESFLKFHIAFPTNSQEQLSLDSRLESTCQSFITHNLLTGNLGSLISVFRSKVIELLALSDQESTLHVWQSFNALFIIRTLVKYIVETGSEYQLLQHFEAMSMGKKESVTKQDEESTSETNSLTVDGSKFESFLEAIVHIIVVIPVKDFTYHLHLEAVNNLITLLSVHLYSSQSTEKSSIYRAIYKCSHGNTLMSALLHFVSRRTQMPQSMFGVNSGGSFVFGIAESLWSMLTFRKSQDILLGADLVNTFRDHFPLANQSLLLILILTNHHSSKENLYRYSLFNCANASEAEQSKDPISFKIDFSVLYNTLCQIITIDQATLLLYLLLHRNQRFYKFVMAQPDLQNLVIPILQTLYHAPDSTSHHIYMSLIILLILSEDDGFNKSVHQIMLKTITWYTERSISEISLGGLLVLVVIRTIQYNMLKMRDKYLHTNCLAALANMSGQFRYLHPYVAQRMVSLFETLAKKHSRLDNLLKQPANGVSLDVQTSKEDMLQDLSVLEEVLRMVLEILNSCLSHQLLYCPNLVYTLLYKKHVLRIFDHIMLSRI
;
A
#
# COMPACT_ATOMS: atom_id res chain seq x y z
N MET A 1 29.81 15.38 -3.59
CA MET A 1 30.93 14.62 -3.03
C MET A 1 31.60 13.85 -4.18
N GLY A 2 32.91 13.95 -4.38
CA GLY A 2 33.65 13.29 -5.47
C GLY A 2 34.46 12.07 -5.01
N ALA A 3 33.95 11.32 -4.03
CA ALA A 3 34.65 10.20 -3.38
C ALA A 3 33.66 9.12 -2.91
N ASN A 4 34.18 7.95 -2.50
CA ASN A 4 33.43 6.93 -1.79
C ASN A 4 33.06 7.43 -0.38
N VAL A 5 31.77 7.47 -0.07
CA VAL A 5 31.22 7.88 1.23
C VAL A 5 30.95 6.63 2.06
N SER A 6 31.83 6.37 3.03
CA SER A 6 31.71 5.30 4.00
C SER A 6 30.71 5.65 5.13
N ARG A 7 30.26 4.62 5.86
CA ARG A 7 29.39 4.79 7.03
C ARG A 7 30.07 5.55 8.18
N GLN A 8 31.40 5.66 8.17
CA GLN A 8 32.20 6.32 9.21
C GLN A 8 32.71 7.69 8.79
N ASP A 9 32.46 8.10 7.55
CA ASP A 9 33.01 9.35 7.03
C ASP A 9 32.34 10.57 7.68
N ASP A 10 33.19 11.52 8.06
CA ASP A 10 32.81 12.84 8.51
C ASP A 10 32.52 13.72 7.29
N LEU A 11 31.24 13.78 6.92
CA LEU A 11 30.75 14.50 5.74
C LEU A 11 31.06 16.00 5.79
N THR A 12 31.24 16.56 6.99
CA THR A 12 31.53 17.99 7.18
C THR A 12 32.92 18.39 6.67
N LYS A 13 33.79 17.43 6.38
CA LYS A 13 35.13 17.65 5.82
C LYS A 13 35.19 17.55 4.30
N ASN A 14 34.08 17.22 3.63
CA ASN A 14 34.07 17.09 2.17
C ASN A 14 34.06 18.46 1.50
N GLU A 15 35.17 18.84 0.85
CA GLU A 15 35.34 20.16 0.23
C GLU A 15 34.21 20.55 -0.72
N PHE A 16 33.75 19.62 -1.56
CA PHE A 16 32.66 19.90 -2.50
C PHE A 16 31.31 20.11 -1.78
N LEU A 17 31.06 19.37 -0.70
CA LEU A 17 29.86 19.57 0.12
C LEU A 17 29.92 20.90 0.87
N CYS A 18 31.07 21.24 1.46
CA CYS A 18 31.30 22.53 2.11
C CYS A 18 31.10 23.70 1.15
N LYS A 19 31.60 23.59 -0.09
CA LYS A 19 31.37 24.60 -1.14
C LYS A 19 29.89 24.72 -1.49
N PHE A 20 29.18 23.59 -1.64
CA PHE A 20 27.75 23.58 -1.97
C PHE A 20 26.86 24.18 -0.87
N VAL A 21 27.13 23.89 0.40
CA VAL A 21 26.35 24.41 1.55
C VAL A 21 26.87 25.75 2.08
N GLY A 22 27.97 26.23 1.54
CA GLY A 22 28.65 27.44 1.95
C GLY A 22 27.92 28.73 1.58
N LYS A 23 28.62 29.85 1.75
CA LYS A 23 28.10 31.20 1.54
C LYS A 23 28.21 31.69 0.10
N GLU A 24 28.85 30.91 -0.76
CA GLU A 24 29.09 31.27 -2.16
C GLU A 24 28.08 30.59 -3.09
N HIS A 25 27.71 31.32 -4.15
CA HIS A 25 26.90 30.76 -5.22
C HIS A 25 27.73 29.78 -6.06
N VAL A 26 27.17 28.60 -6.33
CA VAL A 26 27.72 27.66 -7.30
C VAL A 26 26.96 27.81 -8.62
N PRO A 27 27.58 28.38 -9.68
CA PRO A 27 26.92 28.58 -10.97
C PRO A 27 26.57 27.26 -11.65
N VAL A 28 25.52 27.25 -12.46
CA VAL A 28 25.10 26.07 -13.26
C VAL A 28 26.18 25.69 -14.28
N GLU A 29 26.93 26.67 -14.75
CA GLU A 29 27.96 26.57 -15.78
C GLU A 29 29.29 26.00 -15.26
N ASP A 30 29.47 25.86 -13.93
CA ASP A 30 30.67 25.25 -13.32
C ASP A 30 30.66 23.72 -13.47
N SER A 31 30.81 23.24 -14.71
CA SER A 31 30.76 21.82 -15.06
C SER A 31 31.79 20.99 -14.30
N MET A 32 33.00 21.53 -14.08
CA MET A 32 34.05 20.85 -13.32
C MET A 32 33.63 20.58 -11.87
N PHE A 33 32.99 21.56 -11.22
CA PHE A 33 32.43 21.35 -9.90
C PHE A 33 31.32 20.29 -9.92
N TRP A 34 30.32 20.42 -10.78
CA TRP A 34 29.15 19.53 -10.78
C TRP A 34 29.52 18.09 -11.15
N GLU A 35 30.41 17.90 -12.12
CA GLU A 35 30.90 16.57 -12.47
C GLU A 35 31.62 15.89 -11.31
N SER A 36 32.41 16.65 -10.55
CA SER A 36 33.12 16.13 -9.38
C SER A 36 32.19 15.94 -8.19
N PHE A 37 31.28 16.88 -7.97
CA PHE A 37 30.33 16.85 -6.86
C PHE A 37 29.29 15.73 -7.00
N LEU A 38 28.91 15.33 -8.21
CA LEU A 38 27.90 14.29 -8.44
C LEU A 38 28.48 12.90 -8.66
N LYS A 39 29.80 12.68 -8.48
CA LYS A 39 30.48 11.38 -8.67
C LYS A 39 30.72 10.61 -7.36
N PHE A 40 29.88 10.76 -6.34
CA PHE A 40 30.03 9.96 -5.10
C PHE A 40 29.34 8.61 -5.19
N HIS A 41 29.88 7.68 -4.40
CA HIS A 41 29.18 6.46 -4.01
C HIS A 41 28.80 6.57 -2.54
N ILE A 42 27.55 6.31 -2.20
CA ILE A 42 27.08 6.23 -0.81
C ILE A 42 26.48 4.85 -0.57
N ALA A 43 26.76 4.25 0.59
CA ALA A 43 26.02 3.08 1.04
C ALA A 43 24.63 3.53 1.52
N PHE A 44 23.58 3.16 0.78
CA PHE A 44 22.22 3.58 1.11
C PHE A 44 21.75 2.98 2.43
N PRO A 45 20.99 3.76 3.21
CA PRO A 45 20.24 3.20 4.32
C PRO A 45 19.31 2.09 3.84
N THR A 46 19.49 0.90 4.39
CA THR A 46 18.66 -0.27 4.09
C THR A 46 17.46 -0.39 5.04
N ASN A 47 17.48 0.35 6.14
CA ASN A 47 16.46 0.34 7.17
C ASN A 47 16.33 1.73 7.83
N SER A 48 15.27 1.90 8.62
CA SER A 48 14.97 3.17 9.29
C SER A 48 16.06 3.63 10.26
N GLN A 49 16.76 2.71 10.93
CA GLN A 49 17.84 3.05 11.86
C GLN A 49 19.06 3.62 11.13
N GLU A 50 19.43 3.01 10.01
CA GLU A 50 20.49 3.53 9.14
C GLU A 50 20.11 4.90 8.55
N GLN A 51 18.82 5.12 8.25
CA GLN A 51 18.34 6.41 7.73
C GLN A 51 18.46 7.49 8.79
N LEU A 52 18.00 7.23 10.02
CA LEU A 52 18.13 8.15 11.14
C LEU A 52 19.60 8.48 11.46
N SER A 53 20.49 7.49 11.34
CA SER A 53 21.93 7.70 11.51
C SER A 53 22.50 8.62 10.42
N LEU A 54 22.07 8.46 9.17
CA LEU A 54 22.46 9.36 8.08
C LEU A 54 21.92 10.77 8.30
N ASP A 55 20.65 10.91 8.69
CA ASP A 55 20.01 12.21 8.95
C ASP A 55 20.77 12.97 10.04
N SER A 56 21.10 12.31 11.15
CA SER A 56 21.86 12.91 12.25
C SER A 56 23.26 13.40 11.82
N ARG A 57 23.94 12.66 10.93
CA ARG A 57 25.24 13.10 10.38
C ARG A 57 25.12 14.30 9.43
N LEU A 58 23.97 14.46 8.79
CA LEU A 58 23.73 15.53 7.82
C LEU A 58 23.08 16.77 8.43
N GLU A 59 22.54 16.68 9.65
CA GLU A 59 21.79 17.75 10.32
C GLU A 59 22.52 19.10 10.31
N SER A 60 23.77 19.15 10.76
CA SER A 60 24.57 20.40 10.77
C SER A 60 24.81 20.97 9.38
N THR A 61 24.98 20.09 8.39
CA THR A 61 25.19 20.45 6.98
C THR A 61 23.91 21.01 6.38
N CYS A 62 22.76 20.38 6.64
CA CYS A 62 21.45 20.83 6.21
C CYS A 62 21.05 22.16 6.88
N GLN A 63 21.36 22.33 8.17
CA GLN A 63 21.14 23.59 8.88
C GLN A 63 21.95 24.73 8.25
N SER A 64 23.24 24.51 7.98
CA SER A 64 24.08 25.49 7.30
C SER A 64 23.54 25.82 5.90
N PHE A 65 23.14 24.80 5.14
CA PHE A 65 22.55 24.97 3.81
C PHE A 65 21.31 25.87 3.82
N ILE A 66 20.33 25.60 4.70
CA ILE A 66 19.10 26.41 4.79
C ILE A 66 19.44 27.88 5.08
N THR A 67 20.39 28.15 5.98
CA THR A 67 20.75 29.54 6.33
C THR A 67 21.37 30.32 5.17
N HIS A 68 22.03 29.65 4.22
CA HIS A 68 22.71 30.29 3.10
C HIS A 68 21.91 30.24 1.79
N ASN A 69 21.11 29.20 1.56
CA ASN A 69 20.50 28.92 0.24
C ASN A 69 19.57 30.05 -0.26
N LEU A 70 18.90 30.78 0.63
CA LEU A 70 18.07 31.93 0.22
C LEU A 70 18.88 33.08 -0.42
N LEU A 71 20.17 33.15 -0.12
CA LEU A 71 21.11 34.12 -0.69
C LEU A 71 21.95 33.52 -1.82
N THR A 72 22.34 32.24 -1.72
CA THR A 72 23.22 31.60 -2.72
C THR A 72 22.44 31.02 -3.90
N GLY A 73 21.21 30.56 -3.73
CA GLY A 73 20.43 29.90 -4.79
C GLY A 73 21.04 28.57 -5.27
N ASN A 74 21.81 27.89 -4.42
CA ASN A 74 22.51 26.65 -4.78
C ASN A 74 21.53 25.49 -5.03
N LEU A 75 20.37 25.45 -4.37
CA LEU A 75 19.31 24.47 -4.69
C LEU A 75 18.80 24.64 -6.13
N GLY A 76 18.48 25.88 -6.53
CA GLY A 76 18.01 26.17 -7.88
C GLY A 76 19.05 25.81 -8.96
N SER A 77 20.33 25.99 -8.64
CA SER A 77 21.43 25.59 -9.53
C SER A 77 21.53 24.07 -9.67
N LEU A 78 21.44 23.34 -8.55
CA LEU A 78 21.39 21.87 -8.55
C LEU A 78 20.19 21.32 -9.34
N ILE A 79 19.01 21.93 -9.20
CA ILE A 79 17.80 21.55 -9.96
C ILE A 79 18.02 21.73 -11.46
N SER A 80 18.64 22.83 -11.86
CA SER A 80 18.94 23.13 -13.27
C SER A 80 19.95 22.13 -13.85
N VAL A 81 20.99 21.77 -13.09
CA VAL A 81 21.96 20.72 -13.45
C VAL A 81 21.28 19.36 -13.56
N PHE A 82 20.47 18.97 -12.57
CA PHE A 82 19.69 17.74 -12.59
C PHE A 82 18.81 17.67 -13.84
N ARG A 83 18.08 18.75 -14.16
CA ARG A 83 17.24 18.82 -15.35
C ARG A 83 18.04 18.67 -16.64
N SER A 84 19.20 19.31 -16.77
CA SER A 84 20.10 19.11 -17.92
C SER A 84 20.49 17.64 -18.07
N LYS A 85 20.84 16.97 -16.97
CA LYS A 85 21.21 15.56 -16.97
C LYS A 85 20.04 14.65 -17.37
N VAL A 86 18.82 14.94 -16.94
CA VAL A 86 17.61 14.21 -17.37
C VAL A 86 17.34 14.42 -18.87
N ILE A 87 17.49 15.64 -19.38
CA ILE A 87 17.33 15.92 -20.82
C ILE A 87 18.38 15.17 -21.65
N GLU A 88 19.65 15.16 -21.19
CA GLU A 88 20.72 14.38 -21.81
C GLU A 88 20.38 12.88 -21.80
N LEU A 89 19.89 12.33 -20.69
CA LEU A 89 19.47 10.93 -20.59
C LEU A 89 18.38 10.55 -21.60
N LEU A 90 17.45 11.46 -21.89
CA LEU A 90 16.39 11.22 -22.86
C LEU A 90 16.91 11.23 -24.31
N ALA A 91 18.07 11.84 -24.56
CA ALA A 91 18.69 11.96 -25.88
C ALA A 91 19.74 10.87 -26.17
N LEU A 92 20.29 10.21 -25.13
CA LEU A 92 21.40 9.27 -25.25
C LEU A 92 20.97 7.83 -25.55
N SER A 93 21.88 7.07 -26.15
CA SER A 93 21.77 5.62 -26.30
C SER A 93 22.12 4.90 -25.00
N ASP A 94 21.73 3.61 -24.87
CA ASP A 94 21.88 2.84 -23.63
C ASP A 94 23.32 2.80 -23.08
N GLN A 95 24.35 2.74 -23.93
CA GLN A 95 25.74 2.56 -23.52
C GLN A 95 26.40 3.83 -22.96
N GLU A 96 25.97 5.02 -23.38
CA GLU A 96 26.52 6.31 -22.95
C GLU A 96 25.80 6.86 -21.70
N SER A 97 24.70 6.22 -21.31
CA SER A 97 23.79 6.73 -20.29
C SER A 97 24.25 6.52 -18.83
N THR A 98 25.13 5.55 -18.54
CA THR A 98 25.41 5.13 -17.15
C THR A 98 25.94 6.27 -16.26
N LEU A 99 26.86 7.09 -16.76
CA LEU A 99 27.37 8.24 -16.00
C LEU A 99 26.28 9.28 -15.73
N HIS A 100 25.45 9.57 -16.74
CA HIS A 100 24.35 10.52 -16.59
C HIS A 100 23.26 9.99 -15.65
N VAL A 101 23.00 8.68 -15.65
CA VAL A 101 22.04 8.05 -14.71
C VAL A 101 22.57 8.18 -13.29
N TRP A 102 23.85 7.88 -13.08
CA TRP A 102 24.48 7.99 -11.77
C TRP A 102 24.49 9.44 -11.24
N GLN A 103 24.89 10.41 -12.08
CA GLN A 103 24.86 11.83 -11.71
C GLN A 103 23.44 12.34 -11.45
N SER A 104 22.46 11.95 -12.27
CA SER A 104 21.05 12.31 -12.07
C SER A 104 20.52 11.74 -10.76
N PHE A 105 20.85 10.48 -10.46
CA PHE A 105 20.48 9.86 -9.20
C PHE A 105 21.09 10.63 -8.02
N ASN A 106 22.39 10.92 -8.06
CA ASN A 106 23.10 11.58 -6.96
C ASN A 106 22.57 12.99 -6.72
N ALA A 107 22.25 13.73 -7.78
CA ALA A 107 21.59 15.03 -7.67
C ALA A 107 20.23 14.90 -7.00
N LEU A 108 19.42 13.93 -7.45
CA LEU A 108 18.08 13.68 -6.93
C LEU A 108 18.09 13.22 -5.47
N PHE A 109 19.09 12.44 -5.06
CA PHE A 109 19.34 12.05 -3.68
C PHE A 109 19.63 13.27 -2.79
N ILE A 110 20.53 14.15 -3.23
CA ILE A 110 20.83 15.39 -2.49
C ILE A 110 19.57 16.25 -2.37
N ILE A 111 18.82 16.42 -3.46
CA ILE A 111 17.56 17.18 -3.45
C ILE A 111 16.58 16.56 -2.46
N ARG A 112 16.37 15.23 -2.47
CA ARG A 112 15.48 14.56 -1.51
C ARG A 112 15.89 14.81 -0.07
N THR A 113 17.18 14.71 0.24
CA THR A 113 17.69 14.94 1.60
C THR A 113 17.40 16.35 2.07
N LEU A 114 17.63 17.36 1.22
CA LEU A 114 17.34 18.76 1.54
C LEU A 114 15.84 19.00 1.68
N VAL A 115 15.03 18.49 0.75
CA VAL A 115 13.57 18.60 0.77
C VAL A 115 13.00 17.99 2.03
N LYS A 116 13.44 16.77 2.39
CA LYS A 116 13.03 16.09 3.63
C LYS A 116 13.33 16.96 4.84
N TYR A 117 14.56 17.45 4.98
CA TYR A 117 14.95 18.27 6.13
C TYR A 117 14.15 19.57 6.23
N ILE A 118 13.90 20.26 5.10
CA ILE A 118 13.09 21.48 5.08
C ILE A 118 11.62 21.19 5.41
N VAL A 119 11.06 20.08 4.94
CA VAL A 119 9.68 19.66 5.27
C VAL A 119 9.52 19.32 6.76
N GLU A 120 10.53 18.70 7.36
CA GLU A 120 10.52 18.32 8.78
C GLU A 120 10.74 19.49 9.73
N THR A 121 11.48 20.53 9.31
CA THR A 121 11.90 21.64 10.17
C THR A 121 11.23 22.98 9.84
N GLY A 122 10.59 23.08 8.69
CA GLY A 122 10.02 24.32 8.17
C GLY A 122 8.62 24.17 7.60
N SER A 123 8.08 25.26 7.06
CA SER A 123 6.77 25.31 6.42
C SER A 123 6.85 25.00 4.92
N GLU A 124 5.72 24.57 4.35
CA GLU A 124 5.58 24.40 2.90
C GLU A 124 5.98 25.66 2.11
N TYR A 125 5.66 26.84 2.63
CA TYR A 125 6.03 28.11 2.01
C TYR A 125 7.56 28.31 2.00
N GLN A 126 8.26 27.99 3.10
CA GLN A 126 9.72 28.05 3.17
C GLN A 126 10.37 27.06 2.19
N LEU A 127 9.79 25.87 2.03
CA LEU A 127 10.27 24.92 1.01
C LEU A 127 10.27 25.57 -0.37
N LEU A 128 9.14 26.15 -0.79
CA LEU A 128 9.03 26.80 -2.09
C LEU A 128 9.98 28.02 -2.21
N GLN A 129 10.20 28.79 -1.14
CA GLN A 129 11.20 29.85 -1.15
C GLN A 129 12.63 29.33 -1.43
N HIS A 130 12.99 28.17 -0.89
CA HIS A 130 14.30 27.56 -1.16
C HIS A 130 14.43 27.03 -2.59
N PHE A 131 13.35 26.51 -3.19
CA PHE A 131 13.30 26.15 -4.61
C PHE A 131 13.53 27.38 -5.48
N GLU A 132 12.83 28.47 -5.18
CA GLU A 132 12.84 29.69 -6.01
C GLU A 132 14.05 30.61 -5.75
N ALA A 133 14.83 30.36 -4.69
CA ALA A 133 16.00 31.17 -4.34
C ALA A 133 16.96 31.40 -5.52
N MET A 134 17.47 32.63 -5.61
CA MET A 134 18.42 33.08 -6.62
C MET A 134 19.56 33.85 -5.95
N SER A 135 20.76 33.75 -6.54
CA SER A 135 21.93 34.51 -6.10
C SER A 135 21.66 36.02 -6.14
N MET A 136 22.10 36.75 -5.11
CA MET A 136 21.95 38.21 -5.03
C MET A 136 22.49 38.94 -6.27
N GLY A 137 23.59 38.45 -6.88
CA GLY A 137 24.13 39.03 -8.11
C GLY A 137 23.22 38.88 -9.35
N LYS A 138 22.39 37.83 -9.41
CA LYS A 138 21.38 37.67 -10.47
C LYS A 138 20.11 38.46 -10.20
N LYS A 139 19.76 38.72 -8.93
CA LYS A 139 18.61 39.58 -8.60
C LYS A 139 18.80 40.99 -9.14
N GLU A 140 19.97 41.59 -8.93
CA GLU A 140 20.30 42.94 -9.41
C GLU A 140 20.28 43.07 -10.95
N SER A 141 20.58 42.00 -11.70
CA SER A 141 20.48 42.02 -13.17
C SER A 141 19.05 41.93 -13.69
N VAL A 142 18.15 41.25 -12.95
CA VAL A 142 16.74 41.12 -13.32
C VAL A 142 15.97 42.39 -12.95
N THR A 143 16.19 42.98 -11.77
CA THR A 143 15.53 44.24 -11.39
C THR A 143 15.90 45.40 -12.31
N LYS A 144 17.11 45.43 -12.87
CA LYS A 144 17.53 46.48 -13.84
C LYS A 144 16.80 46.41 -15.18
N GLN A 145 16.08 45.34 -15.50
CA GLN A 145 15.26 45.25 -16.72
C GLN A 145 13.79 45.68 -16.49
N ASP A 146 13.34 45.76 -15.22
CA ASP A 146 11.95 46.02 -14.84
C ASP A 146 11.76 47.30 -13.99
N GLU A 147 12.65 48.30 -14.09
CA GLU A 147 12.52 49.59 -13.40
C GLU A 147 11.45 50.52 -14.02
N GLU A 148 10.18 50.09 -14.01
CA GLU A 148 9.00 50.98 -14.03
C GLU A 148 7.86 50.38 -13.18
N SER A 149 8.05 50.20 -11.87
CA SER A 149 7.00 50.44 -10.86
C SER A 149 7.45 50.17 -9.42
N THR A 150 7.43 51.26 -8.64
CA THR A 150 7.17 51.39 -7.20
C THR A 150 7.69 50.34 -6.20
N SER A 151 8.56 50.86 -5.35
CA SER A 151 9.02 50.38 -4.04
C SER A 151 7.91 49.90 -3.09
N GLU A 152 7.73 48.59 -2.95
CA GLU A 152 7.14 47.95 -1.76
C GLU A 152 7.81 46.58 -1.49
N THR A 153 8.49 46.47 -0.34
CA THR A 153 8.94 45.23 0.35
C THR A 153 9.58 44.10 -0.48
N ASN A 154 10.85 43.80 -0.16
CA ASN A 154 11.66 42.63 -0.59
C ASN A 154 11.01 41.25 -0.30
N SER A 155 9.84 40.96 -0.88
CA SER A 155 9.27 39.63 -0.89
C SER A 155 9.87 38.87 -2.08
N LEU A 156 10.59 37.78 -1.80
CA LEU A 156 10.96 36.80 -2.82
C LEU A 156 9.65 36.35 -3.50
N THR A 157 9.46 36.69 -4.77
CA THR A 157 8.33 36.20 -5.55
C THR A 157 8.46 34.69 -5.69
N VAL A 158 7.60 33.95 -4.99
CA VAL A 158 7.51 32.49 -5.10
C VAL A 158 6.48 32.18 -6.19
N ASP A 159 6.93 32.17 -7.44
CA ASP A 159 6.06 31.85 -8.58
C ASP A 159 5.84 30.33 -8.77
N GLY A 160 6.72 29.50 -8.18
CA GLY A 160 6.65 28.04 -8.21
C GLY A 160 7.22 27.40 -9.48
N SER A 161 7.79 28.19 -10.39
CA SER A 161 8.23 27.73 -11.71
C SER A 161 9.38 26.71 -11.64
N LYS A 162 10.38 26.91 -10.78
CA LYS A 162 11.47 25.93 -10.62
C LYS A 162 10.97 24.67 -9.96
N PHE A 163 10.09 24.78 -8.96
CA PHE A 163 9.45 23.63 -8.34
C PHE A 163 8.66 22.79 -9.35
N GLU A 164 7.85 23.42 -10.20
CA GLU A 164 7.10 22.73 -11.26
C GLU A 164 8.04 22.06 -12.28
N SER A 165 9.12 22.74 -12.68
CA SER A 165 10.11 22.16 -13.60
C SER A 165 10.86 20.96 -13.00
N PHE A 166 11.11 20.96 -11.69
CA PHE A 166 11.68 19.83 -10.96
C PHE A 166 10.71 18.66 -10.92
N LEU A 167 9.44 18.93 -10.60
CA LEU A 167 8.39 17.93 -10.59
C LEU A 167 8.22 17.27 -11.96
N GLU A 168 8.21 18.07 -13.04
CA GLU A 168 8.16 17.57 -14.41
C GLU A 168 9.33 16.64 -14.73
N ALA A 169 10.56 17.01 -14.36
CA ALA A 169 11.74 16.18 -14.57
C ALA A 169 11.66 14.83 -13.83
N ILE A 170 11.17 14.81 -12.57
CA ILE A 170 10.94 13.57 -11.82
C ILE A 170 9.91 12.69 -12.53
N VAL A 171 8.80 13.28 -12.98
CA VAL A 171 7.74 12.53 -13.65
C VAL A 171 8.25 11.95 -14.98
N HIS A 172 9.05 12.70 -15.75
CA HIS A 172 9.67 12.21 -16.97
C HIS A 172 10.61 11.02 -16.74
N ILE A 173 11.36 11.00 -15.64
CA ILE A 173 12.15 9.81 -15.26
C ILE A 173 11.22 8.59 -15.16
N ILE A 174 10.12 8.71 -14.42
CA ILE A 174 9.22 7.58 -14.13
C ILE A 174 8.48 7.11 -15.39
N VAL A 175 8.03 8.03 -16.24
CA VAL A 175 7.11 7.70 -17.35
C VAL A 175 7.79 7.52 -18.71
N VAL A 176 8.98 8.09 -18.91
CA VAL A 176 9.68 8.06 -20.21
C VAL A 176 10.89 7.13 -20.19
N ILE A 177 11.68 7.13 -19.11
CA ILE A 177 12.90 6.33 -19.05
C ILE A 177 12.53 4.85 -18.77
N PRO A 178 12.99 3.88 -19.57
CA PRO A 178 12.70 2.48 -19.31
C PRO A 178 13.38 1.99 -18.02
N VAL A 179 12.70 1.11 -17.29
CA VAL A 179 13.30 0.41 -16.14
C VAL A 179 14.21 -0.70 -16.65
N LYS A 180 15.51 -0.55 -16.39
CA LYS A 180 16.60 -1.50 -16.67
C LYS A 180 17.48 -1.58 -15.42
N ASP A 181 18.40 -2.55 -15.35
CA ASP A 181 19.24 -2.74 -14.17
C ASP A 181 20.00 -1.47 -13.77
N PHE A 182 20.58 -0.75 -14.76
CA PHE A 182 21.32 0.47 -14.50
C PHE A 182 20.42 1.69 -14.22
N THR A 183 19.14 1.70 -14.61
CA THR A 183 18.20 2.82 -14.33
C THR A 183 17.30 2.56 -13.11
N TYR A 184 17.26 1.34 -12.58
CA TYR A 184 16.36 0.93 -11.50
C TYR A 184 16.41 1.85 -10.28
N HIS A 185 17.61 2.17 -9.81
CA HIS A 185 17.79 3.02 -8.63
C HIS A 185 17.37 4.47 -8.88
N LEU A 186 17.51 4.97 -10.12
CA LEU A 186 17.03 6.30 -10.49
C LEU A 186 15.50 6.37 -10.42
N HIS A 187 14.81 5.32 -10.88
CA HIS A 187 13.35 5.20 -10.73
C HIS A 187 12.91 5.13 -9.27
N LEU A 188 13.59 4.32 -8.46
CA LEU A 188 13.31 4.21 -7.03
C LEU A 188 13.47 5.55 -6.32
N GLU A 189 14.54 6.28 -6.63
CA GLU A 189 14.82 7.59 -6.06
C GLU A 189 13.81 8.65 -6.51
N ALA A 190 13.36 8.61 -7.76
CA ALA A 190 12.29 9.47 -8.28
C ALA A 190 10.96 9.24 -7.55
N VAL A 191 10.55 7.98 -7.34
CA VAL A 191 9.35 7.64 -6.56
C VAL A 191 9.49 8.12 -5.11
N ASN A 192 10.65 7.90 -4.48
CA ASN A 192 10.92 8.36 -3.12
C ASN A 192 10.85 9.89 -2.99
N ASN A 193 11.26 10.64 -4.01
CA ASN A 193 11.14 12.11 -4.01
C ASN A 193 9.68 12.56 -4.02
N LEU A 194 8.82 11.94 -4.82
CA LEU A 194 7.39 12.25 -4.82
C LEU A 194 6.74 11.93 -3.47
N ILE A 195 7.08 10.80 -2.85
CA ILE A 195 6.60 10.46 -1.50
C ILE A 195 7.09 11.48 -0.47
N THR A 196 8.36 11.87 -0.53
CA THR A 196 8.94 12.87 0.37
C THR A 196 8.24 14.22 0.24
N LEU A 197 7.96 14.66 -0.98
CA LEU A 197 7.18 15.89 -1.22
C LEU A 197 5.76 15.80 -0.64
N LEU A 198 5.07 14.68 -0.85
CA LEU A 198 3.72 14.46 -0.33
C LEU A 198 3.69 14.29 1.20
N SER A 199 4.82 13.95 1.82
CA SER A 199 4.92 13.86 3.29
C SER A 199 4.76 15.21 4.00
N VAL A 200 4.74 16.34 3.25
CA VAL A 200 4.44 17.68 3.80
C VAL A 200 3.15 17.72 4.62
N HIS A 201 2.18 16.87 4.30
CA HIS A 201 0.92 16.79 5.05
C HIS A 201 1.10 16.27 6.48
N LEU A 202 2.16 15.51 6.78
CA LEU A 202 2.46 15.03 8.13
C LEU A 202 2.95 16.14 9.05
N TYR A 203 3.53 17.21 8.48
CA TYR A 203 4.14 18.33 9.22
C TYR A 203 3.34 19.63 9.10
N SER A 204 2.26 19.63 8.31
CA SER A 204 1.39 20.78 8.10
C SER A 204 0.00 20.54 8.70
N SER A 205 -0.52 21.53 9.44
CA SER A 205 -1.91 21.53 9.91
C SER A 205 -2.91 21.94 8.83
N GLN A 206 -2.43 22.30 7.63
CA GLN A 206 -3.25 22.74 6.52
C GLN A 206 -3.86 21.56 5.76
N SER A 207 -5.12 21.71 5.33
CA SER A 207 -5.77 20.75 4.44
C SER A 207 -4.98 20.56 3.13
N THR A 208 -4.89 19.32 2.64
CA THR A 208 -4.19 18.95 1.39
C THR A 208 -4.73 19.70 0.17
N GLU A 209 -5.97 20.19 0.20
CA GLU A 209 -6.56 20.99 -0.88
C GLU A 209 -5.90 22.36 -1.03
N LYS A 210 -5.40 22.93 0.06
CA LYS A 210 -4.75 24.23 0.05
C LYS A 210 -3.24 24.15 -0.14
N SER A 211 -2.64 22.97 0.02
CA SER A 211 -1.21 22.74 -0.23
C SER A 211 -0.87 23.00 -1.70
N SER A 212 0.18 23.77 -1.92
CA SER A 212 0.73 24.07 -3.25
C SER A 212 1.43 22.86 -3.85
N ILE A 213 2.15 22.07 -3.03
CA ILE A 213 2.81 20.83 -3.43
C ILE A 213 1.78 19.81 -3.90
N TYR A 214 0.74 19.55 -3.10
CA TYR A 214 -0.35 18.66 -3.51
C TYR A 214 -1.01 19.19 -4.79
N ARG A 215 -1.30 20.48 -4.87
CA ARG A 215 -1.92 21.07 -6.07
C ARG A 215 -1.08 20.87 -7.32
N ALA A 216 0.24 21.05 -7.27
CA ALA A 216 1.13 20.84 -8.40
C ALA A 216 1.15 19.36 -8.84
N ILE A 217 1.27 18.43 -7.88
CA ILE A 217 1.28 17.00 -8.16
C ILE A 217 -0.05 16.53 -8.74
N TYR A 218 -1.19 17.01 -8.22
CA TYR A 218 -2.52 16.63 -8.70
C TYR A 218 -2.96 17.33 -9.99
N LYS A 219 -2.32 18.43 -10.37
CA LYS A 219 -2.50 19.09 -11.67
C LYS A 219 -1.50 18.62 -12.74
N CYS A 220 -0.64 17.66 -12.43
CA CYS A 220 0.35 17.14 -13.38
C CYS A 220 -0.32 16.60 -14.66
N SER A 221 0.10 17.11 -15.82
CA SER A 221 -0.39 16.71 -17.15
C SER A 221 -0.19 15.22 -17.44
N HIS A 222 0.87 14.64 -16.90
CA HIS A 222 1.24 13.22 -17.05
C HIS A 222 0.58 12.30 -16.01
N GLY A 223 -0.44 12.75 -15.27
CA GLY A 223 -1.02 12.01 -14.15
C GLY A 223 -1.52 10.60 -14.51
N ASN A 224 -2.10 10.42 -15.70
CA ASN A 224 -2.51 9.09 -16.19
C ASN A 224 -1.31 8.19 -16.46
N THR A 225 -0.34 8.66 -17.24
CA THR A 225 0.88 7.90 -17.56
C THR A 225 1.69 7.55 -16.31
N LEU A 226 1.73 8.46 -15.33
CA LEU A 226 2.36 8.21 -14.03
C LEU A 226 1.66 7.08 -13.28
N MET A 227 0.33 7.11 -13.17
CA MET A 227 -0.43 6.01 -12.56
C MET A 227 -0.21 4.68 -13.30
N SER A 228 -0.15 4.72 -14.63
CA SER A 228 0.15 3.55 -15.46
C SER A 228 1.54 2.97 -15.14
N ALA A 229 2.58 3.81 -15.15
CA ALA A 229 3.95 3.39 -14.85
C ALA A 229 4.08 2.77 -13.45
N LEU A 230 3.52 3.43 -12.42
CA LEU A 230 3.54 2.94 -11.05
C LEU A 230 2.83 1.59 -10.92
N LEU A 231 1.66 1.41 -11.54
CA LEU A 231 0.93 0.14 -11.50
C LEU A 231 1.67 -0.97 -12.27
N HIS A 232 2.38 -0.64 -13.36
CA HIS A 232 3.28 -1.57 -14.04
C HIS A 232 4.48 -1.97 -13.17
N PHE A 233 5.04 -1.06 -12.38
CA PHE A 233 6.12 -1.38 -11.43
C PHE A 233 5.64 -2.36 -10.36
N VAL A 234 4.43 -2.14 -9.80
CA VAL A 234 3.79 -3.08 -8.88
C VAL A 234 3.53 -4.42 -9.56
N SER A 235 2.91 -4.42 -10.74
CA SER A 235 2.51 -5.63 -11.45
C SER A 235 3.71 -6.52 -11.82
N ARG A 236 4.77 -5.93 -12.40
CA ARG A 236 5.94 -6.67 -12.90
C ARG A 236 6.88 -7.16 -11.80
N ARG A 237 6.94 -6.45 -10.65
CA ARG A 237 7.87 -6.74 -9.55
C ARG A 237 9.30 -7.01 -10.03
N THR A 238 9.87 -6.07 -10.77
CA THR A 238 11.28 -6.17 -11.16
C THR A 238 12.14 -6.21 -9.89
N GLN A 239 12.90 -7.30 -9.73
CA GLN A 239 13.79 -7.49 -8.59
C GLN A 239 14.87 -6.41 -8.58
N MET A 240 15.26 -5.97 -7.39
CA MET A 240 16.37 -5.03 -7.22
C MET A 240 17.66 -5.62 -7.83
N PRO A 241 18.34 -4.89 -8.73
CA PRO A 241 19.65 -5.29 -9.25
C PRO A 241 20.69 -5.36 -8.13
N GLN A 242 21.63 -6.31 -8.22
CA GLN A 242 22.70 -6.49 -7.23
C GLN A 242 23.78 -5.39 -7.34
N SER A 243 24.05 -4.90 -8.55
CA SER A 243 24.99 -3.81 -8.80
C SER A 243 24.26 -2.49 -9.03
N MET A 244 24.64 -1.45 -8.30
CA MET A 244 24.13 -0.11 -8.53
C MET A 244 24.81 0.50 -9.76
N PHE A 245 24.04 0.90 -10.78
CA PHE A 245 24.56 1.49 -12.02
C PHE A 245 25.60 0.63 -12.77
N GLY A 246 25.56 -0.71 -12.61
CA GLY A 246 26.55 -1.61 -13.22
C GLY A 246 27.94 -1.56 -12.57
N VAL A 247 28.09 -0.84 -11.45
CA VAL A 247 29.31 -0.79 -10.64
C VAL A 247 29.06 -1.62 -9.38
N ASN A 248 29.87 -2.66 -9.15
CA ASN A 248 29.82 -3.45 -7.92
C ASN A 248 30.19 -2.56 -6.74
N SER A 249 29.20 -2.05 -6.02
CA SER A 249 29.41 -1.25 -4.82
C SER A 249 29.75 -2.18 -3.65
N GLY A 250 31.01 -2.60 -3.56
CA GLY A 250 31.56 -3.21 -2.35
C GLY A 250 32.34 -4.50 -2.57
N GLY A 251 33.67 -4.40 -2.44
CA GLY A 251 34.52 -5.44 -1.85
C GLY A 251 34.66 -6.80 -2.57
N SER A 252 35.76 -6.93 -3.32
CA SER A 252 36.38 -8.19 -3.79
C SER A 252 35.73 -8.89 -4.99
N PHE A 253 36.51 -8.98 -6.08
CA PHE A 253 36.22 -9.65 -7.36
C PHE A 253 35.77 -11.12 -7.23
N VAL A 254 36.08 -11.77 -6.10
CA VAL A 254 35.71 -13.17 -5.82
C VAL A 254 34.24 -13.32 -5.39
N PHE A 255 33.63 -12.30 -4.76
CA PHE A 255 32.21 -12.33 -4.39
C PHE A 255 31.29 -12.13 -5.59
N GLY A 256 31.67 -11.27 -6.55
CA GLY A 256 30.87 -11.02 -7.75
C GLY A 256 30.69 -12.24 -8.67
N ILE A 257 31.66 -13.16 -8.70
CA ILE A 257 31.53 -14.41 -9.48
C ILE A 257 30.60 -15.40 -8.77
N ALA A 258 30.69 -15.53 -7.44
CA ALA A 258 29.81 -16.40 -6.67
C ALA A 258 28.35 -15.90 -6.67
N GLU A 259 28.13 -14.58 -6.63
CA GLU A 259 26.80 -13.96 -6.72
C GLU A 259 26.18 -14.08 -8.12
N SER A 260 26.99 -13.98 -9.19
CA SER A 260 26.51 -14.20 -10.56
C SER A 260 26.05 -15.64 -10.81
N LEU A 261 26.72 -16.64 -10.21
CA LEU A 261 26.31 -18.04 -10.25
C LEU A 261 25.07 -18.31 -9.38
N TRP A 262 24.93 -17.60 -8.25
CA TRP A 262 23.70 -17.61 -7.45
C TRP A 262 22.52 -16.98 -8.19
N SER A 263 22.73 -15.88 -8.92
CA SER A 263 21.73 -15.21 -9.75
C SER A 263 21.10 -16.15 -10.79
N MET A 264 21.93 -16.94 -11.48
CA MET A 264 21.45 -17.98 -12.41
C MET A 264 20.60 -19.06 -11.73
N LEU A 265 20.82 -19.34 -10.44
CA LEU A 265 20.04 -20.28 -9.65
C LEU A 265 18.78 -19.65 -9.02
N THR A 266 18.80 -18.35 -8.71
CA THR A 266 17.67 -17.61 -8.13
C THR A 266 16.68 -17.10 -9.16
N PHE A 267 17.08 -16.90 -10.42
CA PHE A 267 16.17 -16.51 -11.51
C PHE A 267 15.09 -17.58 -11.77
N ARG A 268 15.36 -18.85 -11.42
CA ARG A 268 14.35 -19.93 -11.38
C ARG A 268 13.52 -19.99 -10.10
N LYS A 269 13.85 -19.20 -9.06
CA LYS A 269 13.23 -19.21 -7.72
C LYS A 269 12.49 -17.92 -7.36
N SER A 270 12.39 -16.91 -8.24
CA SER A 270 11.69 -15.65 -7.94
C SER A 270 10.24 -15.84 -7.46
N GLN A 271 9.59 -16.95 -7.81
CA GLN A 271 8.26 -17.34 -7.32
C GLN A 271 8.26 -17.85 -5.87
N ASP A 272 9.37 -18.41 -5.37
CA ASP A 272 9.51 -19.00 -4.03
C ASP A 272 9.99 -18.00 -2.96
N ILE A 273 10.55 -16.84 -3.37
CA ILE A 273 11.11 -15.84 -2.44
C ILE A 273 10.03 -15.32 -1.48
N LEU A 274 8.79 -15.18 -1.94
CA LEU A 274 7.66 -14.61 -1.17
C LEU A 274 6.86 -15.65 -0.37
N LEU A 275 7.35 -16.87 -0.21
CA LEU A 275 6.66 -17.92 0.58
C LEU A 275 7.05 -17.94 2.07
N GLY A 276 7.84 -16.95 2.52
CA GLY A 276 8.36 -16.85 3.90
C GLY A 276 7.42 -16.14 4.87
N ALA A 277 7.63 -16.38 6.18
CA ALA A 277 6.85 -15.79 7.27
C ALA A 277 6.96 -14.26 7.37
N ASP A 278 8.00 -13.65 6.77
CA ASP A 278 8.25 -12.20 6.78
C ASP A 278 8.09 -11.60 5.38
N LEU A 279 6.90 -11.74 4.82
CA LEU A 279 6.57 -11.30 3.47
C LEU A 279 6.78 -9.79 3.29
N VAL A 280 6.44 -8.99 4.31
CA VAL A 280 6.53 -7.52 4.25
C VAL A 280 7.98 -7.07 4.06
N ASN A 281 8.91 -7.55 4.90
CA ASN A 281 10.32 -7.20 4.76
C ASN A 281 10.90 -7.79 3.47
N THR A 282 10.56 -9.04 3.15
CA THR A 282 11.04 -9.68 1.92
C THR A 282 10.64 -8.90 0.67
N PHE A 283 9.38 -8.44 0.60
CA PHE A 283 8.88 -7.65 -0.53
C PHE A 283 9.57 -6.28 -0.61
N ARG A 284 9.74 -5.61 0.53
CA ARG A 284 10.46 -4.33 0.59
C ARG A 284 11.91 -4.46 0.14
N ASP A 285 12.59 -5.51 0.55
CA ASP A 285 14.03 -5.66 0.35
C ASP A 285 14.36 -6.16 -1.07
N HIS A 286 13.53 -7.05 -1.63
CA HIS A 286 13.75 -7.60 -2.98
C HIS A 286 13.06 -6.79 -4.09
N PHE A 287 11.96 -6.09 -3.78
CA PHE A 287 11.16 -5.33 -4.74
C PHE A 287 10.86 -3.89 -4.26
N PRO A 288 11.88 -3.10 -3.85
CA PRO A 288 11.68 -1.77 -3.27
C PRO A 288 10.97 -0.81 -4.22
N LEU A 289 11.23 -0.87 -5.54
CA LEU A 289 10.52 -0.02 -6.51
C LEU A 289 9.02 -0.33 -6.54
N ALA A 290 8.64 -1.61 -6.54
CA ALA A 290 7.24 -2.02 -6.49
C ALA A 290 6.59 -1.58 -5.16
N ASN A 291 7.29 -1.77 -4.04
CA ASN A 291 6.82 -1.36 -2.72
C ASN A 291 6.58 0.15 -2.61
N GLN A 292 7.54 0.97 -3.04
CA GLN A 292 7.38 2.44 -3.02
C GLN A 292 6.32 2.90 -4.02
N SER A 293 6.22 2.25 -5.18
CA SER A 293 5.16 2.55 -6.15
C SER A 293 3.77 2.25 -5.59
N LEU A 294 3.61 1.13 -4.88
CA LEU A 294 2.36 0.79 -4.18
C LEU A 294 2.00 1.87 -3.16
N LEU A 295 2.94 2.30 -2.32
CA LEU A 295 2.73 3.39 -1.37
C LEU A 295 2.32 4.70 -2.07
N LEU A 296 3.03 5.08 -3.14
CA LEU A 296 2.72 6.30 -3.90
C LEU A 296 1.34 6.23 -4.56
N ILE A 297 0.95 5.09 -5.15
CA ILE A 297 -0.39 4.88 -5.71
C ILE A 297 -1.46 5.12 -4.64
N LEU A 298 -1.27 4.59 -3.44
CA LEU A 298 -2.21 4.76 -2.34
C LEU A 298 -2.29 6.21 -1.87
N ILE A 299 -1.16 6.91 -1.78
CA ILE A 299 -1.14 8.35 -1.43
C ILE A 299 -1.91 9.15 -2.48
N LEU A 300 -1.56 8.98 -3.76
CA LEU A 300 -2.15 9.68 -4.89
C LEU A 300 -3.66 9.40 -5.01
N THR A 301 -4.10 8.19 -4.68
CA THR A 301 -5.51 7.80 -4.78
C THR A 301 -6.36 8.34 -3.62
N ASN A 302 -5.80 8.52 -2.41
CA ASN A 302 -6.59 8.76 -1.21
C ASN A 302 -6.54 10.19 -0.63
N HIS A 303 -5.44 10.95 -0.77
CA HIS A 303 -5.25 12.19 0.02
C HIS A 303 -5.82 13.49 -0.58
N HIS A 304 -6.13 13.54 -1.88
CA HIS A 304 -6.72 14.72 -2.49
C HIS A 304 -8.23 14.54 -2.69
N SER A 305 -8.99 15.42 -2.05
CA SER A 305 -10.46 15.38 -1.96
C SER A 305 -11.16 16.26 -3.02
N SER A 306 -10.42 16.85 -3.98
CA SER A 306 -11.06 17.53 -5.09
C SER A 306 -11.92 16.55 -5.90
N LYS A 307 -13.02 17.06 -6.48
CA LYS A 307 -13.99 16.25 -7.25
C LYS A 307 -13.34 15.50 -8.43
N GLU A 308 -12.17 15.94 -8.90
CA GLU A 308 -11.47 15.39 -10.06
C GLU A 308 -10.03 15.01 -9.69
N ASN A 309 -9.87 13.83 -9.07
CA ASN A 309 -8.55 13.22 -8.88
C ASN A 309 -8.20 12.37 -10.12
N LEU A 310 -7.33 12.89 -10.99
CA LEU A 310 -6.88 12.21 -12.23
C LEU A 310 -6.25 10.84 -11.97
N TYR A 311 -5.50 10.67 -10.88
CA TYR A 311 -4.88 9.41 -10.50
C TYR A 311 -5.93 8.35 -10.16
N ARG A 312 -6.92 8.75 -9.35
CA ARG A 312 -8.06 7.90 -8.98
C ARG A 312 -8.89 7.53 -10.21
N TYR A 313 -9.17 8.49 -11.09
CA TYR A 313 -9.84 8.25 -12.35
C TYR A 313 -9.06 7.25 -13.22
N SER A 314 -7.73 7.42 -13.32
CA SER A 314 -6.87 6.56 -14.14
C SER A 314 -6.83 5.12 -13.62
N LEU A 315 -6.68 4.93 -12.31
CA LEU A 315 -6.65 3.60 -11.68
C LEU A 315 -7.97 2.84 -11.87
N PHE A 316 -9.11 3.54 -11.77
CA PHE A 316 -10.43 2.90 -11.82
C PHE A 316 -10.95 2.65 -13.23
N ASN A 317 -10.35 3.28 -14.24
CA ASN A 317 -10.72 3.12 -15.65
C ASN A 317 -9.65 2.42 -16.50
N CYS A 318 -8.65 1.78 -15.88
CA CYS A 318 -7.69 0.97 -16.63
C CYS A 318 -8.34 -0.32 -17.12
N ALA A 319 -7.85 -0.84 -18.25
CA ALA A 319 -8.40 -2.01 -18.93
C ALA A 319 -7.34 -3.10 -19.10
N ASN A 320 -7.80 -4.32 -19.39
CA ASN A 320 -6.88 -5.42 -19.64
C ASN A 320 -6.12 -5.19 -20.96
N ALA A 321 -4.88 -5.64 -21.05
CA ALA A 321 -4.04 -5.52 -22.25
C ALA A 321 -4.68 -6.14 -23.51
N SER A 322 -5.47 -7.21 -23.33
CA SER A 322 -6.17 -7.91 -24.42
C SER A 322 -7.53 -7.31 -24.79
N GLU A 323 -7.99 -6.27 -24.11
CA GLU A 323 -9.32 -5.68 -24.33
C GLU A 323 -9.31 -4.76 -25.56
N ALA A 324 -10.26 -5.01 -26.49
CA ALA A 324 -10.40 -4.21 -27.70
C ALA A 324 -10.95 -2.82 -27.38
N GLU A 325 -10.50 -1.79 -28.11
CA GLU A 325 -10.89 -0.38 -27.92
C GLU A 325 -12.34 -0.05 -28.33
N GLN A 326 -13.16 -1.09 -28.57
CA GLN A 326 -14.53 -0.94 -29.05
C GLN A 326 -15.53 -0.61 -27.93
N SER A 327 -15.10 -0.56 -26.66
CA SER A 327 -15.95 -0.13 -25.55
C SER A 327 -16.22 1.37 -25.61
N LYS A 328 -17.50 1.78 -25.51
CA LYS A 328 -17.89 3.20 -25.44
C LYS A 328 -17.36 3.91 -24.18
N ASP A 329 -16.94 3.15 -23.17
CA ASP A 329 -16.41 3.66 -21.91
C ASP A 329 -14.94 4.06 -22.06
N PRO A 330 -14.52 5.25 -21.60
CA PRO A 330 -13.15 5.72 -21.72
C PRO A 330 -12.18 4.78 -21.00
N ILE A 331 -11.13 4.34 -21.70
CA ILE A 331 -10.02 3.56 -21.15
C ILE A 331 -8.89 4.53 -20.84
N SER A 332 -8.41 4.54 -19.59
CA SER A 332 -7.30 5.40 -19.17
C SER A 332 -5.97 4.90 -19.71
N PHE A 333 -5.65 3.63 -19.45
CA PHE A 333 -4.48 2.91 -19.94
C PHE A 333 -4.74 1.39 -19.88
N LYS A 334 -3.86 0.62 -20.53
CA LYS A 334 -3.92 -0.85 -20.56
C LYS A 334 -2.83 -1.49 -19.71
N ILE A 335 -3.16 -2.56 -19.01
CA ILE A 335 -2.24 -3.37 -18.22
C ILE A 335 -2.64 -4.84 -18.27
N ASP A 336 -1.67 -5.75 -18.18
CA ASP A 336 -1.96 -7.18 -18.07
C ASP A 336 -2.58 -7.50 -16.71
N PHE A 337 -3.88 -7.78 -16.71
CA PHE A 337 -4.62 -8.12 -15.50
C PHE A 337 -4.20 -9.46 -14.91
N SER A 338 -3.70 -10.40 -15.71
CA SER A 338 -3.22 -11.69 -15.20
C SER A 338 -1.95 -11.50 -14.37
N VAL A 339 -0.99 -10.72 -14.88
CA VAL A 339 0.24 -10.41 -14.14
C VAL A 339 -0.08 -9.62 -12.86
N LEU A 340 -0.98 -8.63 -12.95
CA LEU A 340 -1.39 -7.83 -11.79
C LEU A 340 -2.09 -8.70 -10.73
N TYR A 341 -3.04 -9.55 -11.15
CA TYR A 341 -3.77 -10.46 -10.26
C TYR A 341 -2.84 -11.44 -9.55
N ASN A 342 -1.96 -12.11 -10.30
CA ASN A 342 -0.99 -13.05 -9.75
C ASN A 342 -0.06 -12.38 -8.73
N THR A 343 0.40 -11.17 -9.05
CA THR A 343 1.20 -10.38 -8.12
C THR A 343 0.42 -10.04 -6.85
N LEU A 344 -0.80 -9.52 -6.97
CA LEU A 344 -1.63 -9.17 -5.80
C LEU A 344 -1.91 -10.39 -4.92
N CYS A 345 -2.21 -11.56 -5.49
CA CYS A 345 -2.42 -12.79 -4.72
C CYS A 345 -1.19 -13.18 -3.88
N GLN A 346 0.02 -12.94 -4.38
CA GLN A 346 1.26 -13.26 -3.67
C GLN A 346 1.59 -12.27 -2.54
N ILE A 347 1.10 -11.03 -2.61
CA ILE A 347 1.40 -9.98 -1.63
C ILE A 347 0.18 -9.55 -0.81
N ILE A 348 -0.96 -10.25 -0.91
CA ILE A 348 -2.24 -9.79 -0.35
C ILE A 348 -2.26 -9.70 1.18
N THR A 349 -1.35 -10.38 1.87
CA THR A 349 -1.17 -10.28 3.33
C THR A 349 -0.36 -9.04 3.75
N ILE A 350 0.09 -8.21 2.79
CA ILE A 350 0.62 -6.86 3.04
C ILE A 350 -0.55 -5.86 3.04
N ASP A 351 -0.71 -5.10 4.12
CA ASP A 351 -1.81 -4.13 4.32
C ASP A 351 -2.07 -3.22 3.10
N GLN A 352 -1.00 -2.66 2.54
CA GLN A 352 -1.05 -1.77 1.39
C GLN A 352 -1.58 -2.47 0.14
N ALA A 353 -1.20 -3.73 -0.07
CA ALA A 353 -1.67 -4.51 -1.21
C ALA A 353 -3.14 -4.92 -1.05
N THR A 354 -3.56 -5.25 0.18
CA THR A 354 -4.98 -5.46 0.51
C THR A 354 -5.82 -4.24 0.18
N LEU A 355 -5.32 -3.04 0.53
CA LEU A 355 -6.01 -1.79 0.21
C LEU A 355 -6.09 -1.54 -1.30
N LEU A 356 -5.00 -1.77 -2.05
CA LEU A 356 -5.03 -1.65 -3.51
C LEU A 356 -6.02 -2.64 -4.14
N LEU A 357 -6.04 -3.90 -3.70
CA LEU A 357 -6.99 -4.88 -4.21
C LEU A 357 -8.44 -4.46 -3.93
N TYR A 358 -8.74 -4.00 -2.71
CA TYR A 358 -10.06 -3.47 -2.38
C TYR A 358 -10.47 -2.33 -3.32
N LEU A 359 -9.58 -1.35 -3.54
CA LEU A 359 -9.87 -0.21 -4.41
C LEU A 359 -10.16 -0.66 -5.85
N LEU A 360 -9.40 -1.62 -6.37
CA LEU A 360 -9.60 -2.18 -7.71
C LEU A 360 -10.90 -2.98 -7.81
N LEU A 361 -11.18 -3.88 -6.87
CA LEU A 361 -12.41 -4.68 -6.88
C LEU A 361 -13.67 -3.82 -6.74
N HIS A 362 -13.63 -2.79 -5.89
CA HIS A 362 -14.79 -1.95 -5.63
C HIS A 362 -15.05 -0.92 -6.75
N ARG A 363 -14.00 -0.41 -7.41
CA ARG A 363 -14.13 0.74 -8.32
C ARG A 363 -13.77 0.47 -9.78
N ASN A 364 -13.00 -0.58 -10.08
CA ASN A 364 -12.69 -0.99 -11.44
C ASN A 364 -13.52 -2.22 -11.82
N GLN A 365 -14.64 -2.00 -12.50
CA GLN A 365 -15.54 -3.10 -12.88
C GLN A 365 -14.94 -4.08 -13.89
N ARG A 366 -13.97 -3.66 -14.71
CA ARG A 366 -13.27 -4.57 -15.63
C ARG A 366 -12.39 -5.53 -14.85
N PHE A 367 -11.63 -5.01 -13.88
CA PHE A 367 -10.79 -5.83 -13.02
C PHE A 367 -11.63 -6.76 -12.13
N TYR A 368 -12.73 -6.27 -11.55
CA TYR A 368 -13.68 -7.12 -10.80
C TYR A 368 -14.15 -8.32 -11.63
N LYS A 369 -14.68 -8.08 -12.85
CA LYS A 369 -15.14 -9.15 -13.75
C LYS A 369 -14.02 -10.12 -14.13
N PHE A 370 -12.80 -9.58 -14.34
CA PHE A 370 -11.63 -10.41 -14.61
C PHE A 370 -11.32 -11.35 -13.44
N VAL A 371 -11.34 -10.85 -12.19
CA VAL A 371 -11.11 -11.65 -10.98
C VAL A 371 -12.18 -12.73 -10.81
N MET A 372 -13.45 -12.41 -11.01
CA MET A 372 -14.56 -13.38 -10.91
C MET A 372 -14.46 -14.52 -11.93
N ALA A 373 -13.78 -14.29 -13.06
CA ALA A 373 -13.60 -15.29 -14.11
C ALA A 373 -12.35 -16.17 -13.91
N GLN A 374 -11.52 -15.92 -12.89
CA GLN A 374 -10.29 -16.70 -12.68
C GLN A 374 -10.59 -18.12 -12.17
N PRO A 375 -9.94 -19.17 -12.70
CA PRO A 375 -10.15 -20.54 -12.25
C PRO A 375 -9.43 -20.86 -10.93
N ASP A 376 -8.43 -20.07 -10.56
CA ASP A 376 -7.51 -20.30 -9.44
C ASP A 376 -7.78 -19.39 -8.23
N LEU A 377 -9.08 -19.18 -7.92
CA LEU A 377 -9.55 -18.35 -6.81
C LEU A 377 -8.91 -18.70 -5.46
N GLN A 378 -8.45 -19.93 -5.26
CA GLN A 378 -7.74 -20.34 -4.05
C GLN A 378 -6.47 -19.51 -3.79
N ASN A 379 -5.78 -19.03 -4.84
CA ASN A 379 -4.58 -18.22 -4.72
C ASN A 379 -4.89 -16.87 -4.08
N LEU A 380 -6.09 -16.34 -4.29
CA LEU A 380 -6.56 -15.12 -3.65
C LEU A 380 -7.17 -15.38 -2.28
N VAL A 381 -8.08 -16.36 -2.19
CA VAL A 381 -8.92 -16.55 -1.00
C VAL A 381 -8.12 -17.16 0.16
N ILE A 382 -7.23 -18.13 -0.07
CA ILE A 382 -6.50 -18.79 1.03
C ILE A 382 -5.68 -17.81 1.86
N PRO A 383 -4.85 -16.91 1.27
CA PRO A 383 -4.10 -15.95 2.06
C PRO A 383 -5.00 -15.00 2.87
N ILE A 384 -6.14 -14.56 2.31
CA ILE A 384 -7.13 -13.74 3.02
C ILE A 384 -7.70 -14.51 4.23
N LEU A 385 -8.00 -15.80 4.05
CA LEU A 385 -8.45 -16.64 5.15
C LEU A 385 -7.37 -16.84 6.22
N GLN A 386 -6.09 -16.92 5.83
CA GLN A 386 -4.98 -17.00 6.77
C GLN A 386 -4.85 -15.71 7.60
N THR A 387 -5.02 -14.53 6.99
CA THR A 387 -5.07 -13.25 7.73
C THR A 387 -6.20 -13.26 8.76
N LEU A 388 -7.42 -13.66 8.37
CA LEU A 388 -8.55 -13.73 9.29
C LEU A 388 -8.38 -14.79 10.39
N TYR A 389 -7.71 -15.91 10.07
CA TYR A 389 -7.43 -16.96 11.03
C TYR A 389 -6.43 -16.54 12.11
N HIS A 390 -5.39 -15.80 11.70
CA HIS A 390 -4.36 -15.21 12.56
C HIS A 390 -4.70 -13.75 12.94
N ALA A 391 -6.00 -13.43 13.02
CA ALA A 391 -6.49 -12.12 13.46
C ALA A 391 -5.81 -11.56 14.73
N PRO A 392 -5.46 -12.37 15.77
CA PRO A 392 -4.74 -11.84 16.93
C PRO A 392 -3.36 -11.23 16.62
N ASP A 393 -2.73 -11.67 15.53
CA ASP A 393 -1.39 -11.22 15.10
C ASP A 393 -1.48 -10.12 14.03
N SER A 394 -2.69 -9.77 13.60
CA SER A 394 -2.98 -8.81 12.53
C SER A 394 -3.55 -7.51 13.10
N THR A 395 -3.35 -6.41 12.38
CA THR A 395 -3.95 -5.12 12.75
C THR A 395 -5.45 -5.11 12.47
N SER A 396 -6.23 -4.36 13.25
CA SER A 396 -7.69 -4.29 13.07
C SER A 396 -8.07 -3.86 11.66
N HIS A 397 -7.37 -2.88 11.09
CA HIS A 397 -7.64 -2.42 9.72
C HIS A 397 -7.39 -3.51 8.69
N HIS A 398 -6.34 -4.31 8.83
CA HIS A 398 -6.05 -5.39 7.89
C HIS A 398 -7.11 -6.51 7.94
N ILE A 399 -7.63 -6.81 9.14
CA ILE A 399 -8.76 -7.73 9.33
C ILE A 399 -10.01 -7.19 8.62
N TYR A 400 -10.37 -5.92 8.83
CA TYR A 400 -11.55 -5.34 8.17
C TYR A 400 -11.42 -5.34 6.65
N MET A 401 -10.26 -4.93 6.11
CA MET A 401 -10.04 -4.89 4.67
C MET A 401 -10.13 -6.28 4.04
N SER A 402 -9.54 -7.29 4.70
CA SER A 402 -9.64 -8.69 4.30
C SER A 402 -11.10 -9.18 4.27
N LEU A 403 -11.88 -8.81 5.27
CA LEU A 403 -13.29 -9.19 5.36
C LEU A 403 -14.17 -8.44 4.34
N ILE A 404 -13.89 -7.16 4.07
CA ILE A 404 -14.58 -6.37 3.03
C ILE A 404 -14.31 -6.99 1.65
N ILE A 405 -13.08 -7.44 1.38
CA ILE A 405 -12.78 -8.15 0.14
C ILE A 405 -13.62 -9.44 0.06
N LEU A 406 -13.65 -10.27 1.12
CA LEU A 406 -14.52 -11.46 1.12
C LEU A 406 -15.99 -11.11 0.91
N LEU A 407 -16.47 -10.00 1.47
CA LEU A 407 -17.84 -9.54 1.28
C LEU A 407 -18.10 -9.22 -0.20
N ILE A 408 -17.25 -8.41 -0.83
CA ILE A 408 -17.32 -8.08 -2.27
C ILE A 408 -17.30 -9.34 -3.13
N LEU A 409 -16.41 -10.30 -2.83
CA LEU A 409 -16.33 -11.56 -3.57
C LEU A 409 -17.59 -12.40 -3.40
N SER A 410 -18.13 -12.48 -2.17
CA SER A 410 -19.30 -13.30 -1.84
C SER A 410 -20.60 -12.81 -2.47
N GLU A 411 -20.68 -11.55 -2.93
CA GLU A 411 -21.86 -11.02 -3.63
C GLU A 411 -22.09 -11.68 -5.00
N ASP A 412 -21.07 -12.31 -5.59
CA ASP A 412 -21.18 -12.99 -6.88
C ASP A 412 -21.60 -14.47 -6.74
N ASP A 413 -22.72 -14.82 -7.36
CA ASP A 413 -23.23 -16.20 -7.41
C ASP A 413 -22.26 -17.20 -8.08
N GLY A 414 -21.49 -16.74 -9.06
CA GLY A 414 -20.50 -17.53 -9.79
C GLY A 414 -19.30 -17.87 -8.91
N PHE A 415 -18.79 -16.89 -8.17
CA PHE A 415 -17.78 -17.07 -7.13
C PHE A 415 -18.27 -18.10 -6.10
N ASN A 416 -19.46 -17.90 -5.54
CA ASN A 416 -20.02 -18.77 -4.50
C ASN A 416 -20.13 -20.24 -4.94
N LYS A 417 -20.53 -20.49 -6.19
CA LYS A 417 -20.55 -21.84 -6.76
C LYS A 417 -19.13 -22.40 -6.95
N SER A 418 -18.22 -21.60 -7.49
CA SER A 418 -16.86 -22.00 -7.83
C SER A 418 -16.06 -22.40 -6.59
N VAL A 419 -16.15 -21.64 -5.49
CA VAL A 419 -15.40 -21.96 -4.26
C VAL A 419 -15.81 -23.30 -3.64
N HIS A 420 -17.05 -23.77 -3.84
CA HIS A 420 -17.48 -25.08 -3.36
C HIS A 420 -17.03 -26.25 -4.27
N GLN A 421 -16.56 -25.96 -5.49
CA GLN A 421 -16.03 -26.95 -6.43
C GLN A 421 -14.51 -27.14 -6.30
N ILE A 422 -13.80 -26.12 -5.81
CA ILE A 422 -12.35 -26.16 -5.59
C ILE A 422 -12.05 -27.01 -4.34
N MET A 423 -11.61 -28.25 -4.54
CA MET A 423 -11.22 -29.16 -3.45
C MET A 423 -9.77 -28.93 -3.04
N LEU A 424 -9.57 -28.66 -1.75
CA LEU A 424 -8.27 -28.46 -1.12
C LEU A 424 -7.86 -29.74 -0.39
N LYS A 425 -6.58 -30.09 -0.51
CA LYS A 425 -5.99 -31.24 0.18
C LYS A 425 -5.07 -30.75 1.29
N THR A 426 -5.20 -31.34 2.47
CA THR A 426 -4.28 -31.15 3.61
C THR A 426 -4.05 -29.68 3.97
N ILE A 427 -4.98 -29.11 4.74
CA ILE A 427 -4.82 -27.74 5.29
C ILE A 427 -3.91 -27.80 6.51
N THR A 428 -2.70 -27.26 6.40
CA THR A 428 -1.66 -27.36 7.46
C THR A 428 -1.78 -26.30 8.55
N TRP A 429 -2.38 -25.15 8.25
CA TRP A 429 -2.45 -24.01 9.17
C TRP A 429 -3.75 -23.97 10.00
N TYR A 430 -4.77 -24.75 9.64
CA TYR A 430 -6.00 -24.86 10.42
C TYR A 430 -5.84 -25.90 11.54
N THR A 431 -5.76 -25.44 12.78
CA THR A 431 -5.31 -26.28 13.91
C THR A 431 -6.43 -26.94 14.72
N GLU A 432 -7.68 -26.48 14.62
CA GLU A 432 -8.78 -27.02 15.47
C GLU A 432 -9.16 -28.46 15.12
N ARG A 433 -8.91 -28.88 13.88
CA ARG A 433 -9.15 -30.25 13.41
C ARG A 433 -8.31 -30.52 12.17
N SER A 434 -7.67 -31.70 12.12
CA SER A 434 -7.06 -32.20 10.89
C SER A 434 -8.15 -32.49 9.85
N ILE A 435 -8.12 -31.78 8.73
CA ILE A 435 -9.06 -31.92 7.62
C ILE A 435 -8.27 -32.39 6.39
N SER A 436 -8.53 -33.62 5.96
CA SER A 436 -7.82 -34.23 4.81
C SER A 436 -8.24 -33.58 3.50
N GLU A 437 -9.54 -33.36 3.31
CA GLU A 437 -10.12 -32.80 2.10
C GLU A 437 -11.32 -31.92 2.44
N ILE A 438 -11.35 -30.72 1.89
CA ILE A 438 -12.44 -29.75 2.07
C ILE A 438 -12.50 -28.81 0.88
N SER A 439 -13.70 -28.37 0.50
CA SER A 439 -13.81 -27.31 -0.50
C SER A 439 -13.32 -25.97 0.05
N LEU A 440 -12.81 -25.10 -0.82
CA LEU A 440 -12.42 -23.72 -0.46
C LEU A 440 -13.57 -22.97 0.22
N GLY A 441 -14.80 -23.12 -0.28
CA GLY A 441 -16.00 -22.57 0.33
C GLY A 441 -16.27 -23.14 1.73
N GLY A 442 -16.02 -24.43 1.95
CA GLY A 442 -16.11 -25.04 3.28
C GLY A 442 -15.08 -24.48 4.26
N LEU A 443 -13.85 -24.25 3.80
CA LEU A 443 -12.78 -23.63 4.60
C LEU A 443 -13.10 -22.17 4.94
N LEU A 444 -13.61 -21.40 3.96
CA LEU A 444 -14.09 -20.03 4.16
C LEU A 444 -15.15 -19.98 5.27
N VAL A 445 -16.16 -20.85 5.21
CA VAL A 445 -17.20 -20.92 6.25
C VAL A 445 -16.59 -21.21 7.63
N LEU A 446 -15.63 -22.14 7.74
CA LEU A 446 -14.98 -22.43 9.03
C LEU A 446 -14.24 -21.23 9.60
N VAL A 447 -13.47 -20.53 8.77
CA VAL A 447 -12.69 -19.36 9.18
C VAL A 447 -13.63 -18.22 9.59
N VAL A 448 -14.67 -17.93 8.80
CA VAL A 448 -15.63 -16.87 9.15
C VAL A 448 -16.39 -17.20 10.45
N ILE A 449 -16.78 -18.46 10.67
CA ILE A 449 -17.37 -18.89 11.95
C ILE A 449 -16.39 -18.69 13.10
N ARG A 450 -15.11 -19.04 12.91
CA ARG A 450 -14.07 -18.81 13.93
C ARG A 450 -13.91 -17.32 14.22
N THR A 451 -13.91 -16.46 13.20
CA THR A 451 -13.83 -15.00 13.35
C THR A 451 -15.01 -14.46 14.15
N ILE A 452 -16.23 -14.92 13.87
CA ILE A 452 -17.43 -14.58 14.66
C ILE A 452 -17.25 -15.04 16.11
N GLN A 453 -16.80 -16.27 16.36
CA GLN A 453 -16.58 -16.78 17.72
C GLN A 453 -15.52 -15.99 18.48
N TYR A 454 -14.41 -15.65 17.83
CA TYR A 454 -13.33 -14.84 18.40
C TYR A 454 -13.82 -13.44 18.77
N ASN A 455 -14.52 -12.77 17.86
CA ASN A 455 -15.06 -11.44 18.09
C ASN A 455 -16.06 -11.42 19.25
N MET A 456 -16.95 -12.42 19.34
CA MET A 456 -17.93 -12.56 20.42
C MET A 456 -17.32 -12.80 21.81
N LEU A 457 -16.14 -13.40 21.87
CA LEU A 457 -15.47 -13.75 23.12
C LEU A 457 -14.50 -12.67 23.59
N LYS A 458 -13.86 -11.94 22.66
CA LYS A 458 -12.79 -10.99 22.99
C LYS A 458 -13.07 -9.54 22.61
N MET A 459 -13.52 -9.28 21.38
CA MET A 459 -13.47 -7.93 20.79
C MET A 459 -14.80 -7.17 20.91
N ARG A 460 -15.95 -7.87 20.93
CA ARG A 460 -17.31 -7.31 20.98
C ARG A 460 -17.59 -6.24 19.91
N ASP A 461 -17.00 -6.39 18.72
CA ASP A 461 -17.16 -5.44 17.63
C ASP A 461 -18.39 -5.77 16.77
N LYS A 462 -19.38 -4.87 16.76
CA LYS A 462 -20.60 -5.02 15.95
C LYS A 462 -20.31 -5.06 14.45
N TYR A 463 -19.39 -4.25 13.95
CA TYR A 463 -19.12 -4.14 12.51
C TYR A 463 -18.53 -5.44 11.95
N LEU A 464 -17.56 -6.03 12.66
CA LEU A 464 -16.96 -7.31 12.27
C LEU A 464 -18.00 -8.45 12.24
N HIS A 465 -18.97 -8.47 13.16
CA HIS A 465 -20.07 -9.44 13.12
C HIS A 465 -20.95 -9.29 11.90
N THR A 466 -21.43 -8.09 11.62
CA THR A 466 -22.31 -7.81 10.48
C THR A 466 -21.64 -8.21 9.17
N ASN A 467 -20.37 -7.85 8.96
CA ASN A 467 -19.66 -8.19 7.73
C ASN A 467 -19.43 -9.71 7.58
N CYS A 468 -19.10 -10.42 8.66
CA CYS A 468 -18.93 -11.88 8.62
C CYS A 468 -20.24 -12.59 8.27
N LEU A 469 -21.35 -12.16 8.86
CA LEU A 469 -22.66 -12.76 8.62
C LEU A 469 -23.20 -12.41 7.24
N ALA A 470 -22.98 -11.19 6.76
CA ALA A 470 -23.31 -10.78 5.41
C ALA A 470 -22.59 -11.66 4.36
N ALA A 471 -21.29 -11.91 4.55
CA ALA A 471 -20.54 -12.81 3.67
C ALA A 471 -21.13 -14.24 3.67
N LEU A 472 -21.44 -14.80 4.85
CA LEU A 472 -22.09 -16.12 4.94
C LEU A 472 -23.50 -16.14 4.34
N ALA A 473 -24.27 -15.06 4.51
CA ALA A 473 -25.61 -14.91 3.96
C ALA A 473 -25.59 -14.89 2.44
N ASN A 474 -24.69 -14.12 1.83
CA ASN A 474 -24.51 -14.07 0.39
C ASN A 474 -24.20 -15.47 -0.19
N MET A 475 -23.32 -16.23 0.48
CA MET A 475 -22.94 -17.57 0.04
C MET A 475 -24.03 -18.63 0.27
N SER A 476 -24.91 -18.44 1.26
CA SER A 476 -25.82 -19.47 1.78
C SER A 476 -26.72 -20.11 0.72
N GLY A 477 -27.13 -19.32 -0.28
CA GLY A 477 -27.97 -19.76 -1.39
C GLY A 477 -27.25 -20.69 -2.38
N GLN A 478 -25.91 -20.81 -2.30
CA GLN A 478 -25.08 -21.63 -3.20
C GLN A 478 -24.22 -22.68 -2.46
N PHE A 479 -24.44 -22.89 -1.16
CA PHE A 479 -23.75 -23.95 -0.42
C PHE A 479 -23.94 -25.31 -1.08
N ARG A 480 -22.83 -26.02 -1.33
CA ARG A 480 -22.84 -27.36 -1.91
C ARG A 480 -21.83 -28.26 -1.25
N TYR A 481 -22.22 -29.52 -1.05
CA TYR A 481 -21.37 -30.60 -0.54
C TYR A 481 -20.58 -30.19 0.71
N LEU A 482 -21.24 -29.48 1.65
CA LEU A 482 -20.60 -29.04 2.88
C LEU A 482 -20.01 -30.24 3.64
N HIS A 483 -18.74 -30.14 4.00
CA HIS A 483 -18.05 -31.15 4.77
C HIS A 483 -18.76 -31.35 6.13
N PRO A 484 -18.84 -32.59 6.68
CA PRO A 484 -19.57 -32.86 7.93
C PRO A 484 -19.16 -31.96 9.09
N TYR A 485 -17.87 -31.65 9.19
CA TYR A 485 -17.36 -30.73 10.20
C TYR A 485 -17.86 -29.28 10.02
N VAL A 486 -18.00 -28.81 8.78
CA VAL A 486 -18.52 -27.46 8.47
C VAL A 486 -19.97 -27.37 8.93
N ALA A 487 -20.79 -28.35 8.54
CA ALA A 487 -22.18 -28.46 8.97
C ALA A 487 -22.32 -28.48 10.51
N GLN A 488 -21.49 -29.28 11.18
CA GLN A 488 -21.44 -29.34 12.63
C GLN A 488 -21.09 -27.98 13.26
N ARG A 489 -20.09 -27.26 12.73
CA ARG A 489 -19.66 -25.97 13.27
C ARG A 489 -20.69 -24.88 13.03
N MET A 490 -21.39 -24.88 11.90
CA MET A 490 -22.53 -23.98 11.64
C MET A 490 -23.64 -24.15 12.69
N VAL A 491 -24.11 -25.38 12.91
CA VAL A 491 -25.17 -25.65 13.89
C VAL A 491 -24.68 -25.37 15.31
N SER A 492 -23.41 -25.66 15.60
CA SER A 492 -22.83 -25.39 16.94
C SER A 492 -22.62 -23.91 17.21
N LEU A 493 -22.39 -23.08 16.18
CA LEU A 493 -22.37 -21.62 16.32
C LEU A 493 -23.73 -21.14 16.82
N PHE A 494 -24.82 -21.55 16.15
CA PHE A 494 -26.18 -21.21 16.56
C PHE A 494 -26.47 -21.68 18.01
N GLU A 495 -26.15 -22.94 18.33
CA GLU A 495 -26.34 -23.48 19.68
C GLU A 495 -25.59 -22.67 20.76
N THR A 496 -24.36 -22.26 20.46
CA THR A 496 -23.52 -21.47 21.38
C THR A 496 -24.12 -20.09 21.61
N LEU A 497 -24.55 -19.43 20.54
CA LEU A 497 -25.19 -18.11 20.60
C LEU A 497 -26.51 -18.17 21.37
N ALA A 498 -27.33 -19.19 21.13
CA ALA A 498 -28.63 -19.35 21.78
C ALA A 498 -28.48 -19.61 23.29
N LYS A 499 -27.48 -20.44 23.68
CA LYS A 499 -27.14 -20.65 25.10
C LYS A 499 -26.62 -19.37 25.77
N LYS A 500 -25.79 -18.58 25.07
CA LYS A 500 -25.28 -17.30 25.59
C LYS A 500 -26.41 -16.29 25.77
N HIS A 501 -27.30 -16.18 24.78
CA HIS A 501 -28.51 -15.35 24.85
C HIS A 501 -29.39 -15.73 26.04
N SER A 502 -29.77 -17.01 26.16
CA SER A 502 -30.60 -17.48 27.27
C SER A 502 -29.98 -17.21 28.65
N ARG A 503 -28.64 -17.37 28.79
CA ARG A 503 -27.94 -17.03 30.03
C ARG A 503 -28.02 -15.54 30.36
N LEU A 504 -27.81 -14.68 29.36
CA LEU A 504 -27.82 -13.22 29.54
C LEU A 504 -29.24 -12.70 29.82
N ASP A 505 -30.25 -13.22 29.13
CA ASP A 505 -31.66 -12.92 29.37
C ASP A 505 -32.10 -13.33 30.79
N ASN A 506 -31.67 -14.50 31.26
CA ASN A 506 -31.94 -14.93 32.63
C ASN A 506 -31.26 -14.04 33.69
N LEU A 507 -30.03 -13.56 33.43
CA LEU A 507 -29.34 -12.62 34.33
C LEU A 507 -30.07 -11.27 34.40
N LEU A 508 -30.61 -10.80 33.29
CA LEU A 508 -31.40 -9.56 33.23
C LEU A 508 -32.76 -9.68 33.93
N LYS A 509 -33.34 -10.89 33.98
CA LYS A 509 -34.61 -11.20 34.65
C LYS A 509 -34.49 -11.46 36.15
N GLN A 510 -33.29 -11.70 36.69
CA GLN A 510 -33.11 -11.90 38.13
C GLN A 510 -33.31 -10.57 38.90
N PRO A 511 -34.09 -10.57 40.00
CA PRO A 511 -34.24 -9.40 40.85
C PRO A 511 -32.89 -9.06 41.52
N ALA A 512 -32.62 -7.77 41.73
CA ALA A 512 -31.36 -7.21 42.26
C ALA A 512 -31.09 -7.56 43.74
N ASN A 513 -31.24 -8.82 44.14
CA ASN A 513 -30.93 -9.28 45.49
C ASN A 513 -29.52 -9.88 45.51
N GLY A 514 -28.55 -8.99 45.74
CA GLY A 514 -27.39 -9.28 46.61
C GLY A 514 -26.29 -10.20 46.10
N VAL A 515 -26.21 -10.54 44.80
CA VAL A 515 -25.00 -11.16 44.25
C VAL A 515 -24.14 -10.07 43.63
N SER A 516 -22.94 -9.89 44.18
CA SER A 516 -21.89 -9.01 43.67
C SER A 516 -21.60 -9.32 42.21
N LEU A 517 -22.22 -8.57 41.30
CA LEU A 517 -21.85 -8.53 39.89
C LEU A 517 -20.42 -8.00 39.84
N ASP A 518 -19.52 -8.75 39.17
CA ASP A 518 -18.19 -8.25 38.85
C ASP A 518 -18.30 -6.85 38.25
N VAL A 519 -17.51 -5.93 38.79
CA VAL A 519 -17.63 -4.46 38.76
C VAL A 519 -17.45 -3.83 37.35
N GLN A 520 -17.65 -4.56 36.25
CA GLN A 520 -17.21 -4.10 34.92
C GLN A 520 -18.28 -4.06 33.82
N THR A 521 -19.52 -4.51 34.01
CA THR A 521 -20.52 -4.50 32.91
C THR A 521 -21.84 -3.89 33.37
N SER A 522 -22.23 -2.75 32.78
CA SER A 522 -23.47 -2.08 33.14
C SER A 522 -24.70 -2.85 32.64
N LYS A 523 -25.87 -2.59 33.23
CA LYS A 523 -27.13 -3.18 32.75
C LYS A 523 -27.46 -2.77 31.31
N GLU A 524 -27.05 -1.57 30.92
CA GLU A 524 -27.19 -1.06 29.55
C GLU A 524 -26.31 -1.85 28.57
N ASP A 525 -25.05 -2.12 28.94
CA ASP A 525 -24.13 -2.95 28.14
C ASP A 525 -24.69 -4.36 27.94
N MET A 526 -25.28 -4.95 29.00
CA MET A 526 -25.90 -6.27 28.91
C MET A 526 -27.12 -6.30 27.98
N LEU A 527 -27.92 -5.22 27.94
CA LEU A 527 -29.05 -5.09 27.03
C LEU A 527 -28.59 -4.92 25.57
N GLN A 528 -27.52 -4.16 25.35
CA GLN A 528 -26.91 -4.01 24.05
C GLN A 528 -26.31 -5.32 23.53
N ASP A 529 -25.57 -6.04 24.39
CA ASP A 529 -25.04 -7.38 24.08
C ASP A 529 -26.16 -8.38 23.74
N LEU A 530 -27.29 -8.32 24.45
CA LEU A 530 -28.46 -9.15 24.17
C LEU A 530 -29.07 -8.83 22.80
N SER A 531 -29.21 -7.55 22.46
CA SER A 531 -29.73 -7.12 21.15
C SER A 531 -28.83 -7.57 20.01
N VAL A 532 -27.50 -7.46 20.16
CA VAL A 532 -26.54 -7.96 19.16
C VAL A 532 -26.66 -9.48 19.02
N LEU A 533 -26.79 -10.23 20.12
CA LEU A 533 -26.97 -11.68 20.07
C LEU A 533 -28.25 -12.09 19.31
N GLU A 534 -29.35 -11.36 19.49
CA GLU A 534 -30.60 -11.60 18.78
C GLU A 534 -30.46 -11.36 17.27
N GLU A 535 -29.82 -10.26 16.89
CA GLU A 535 -29.54 -9.91 15.49
C GLU A 535 -28.68 -11.00 14.81
N VAL A 536 -27.62 -11.44 15.50
CA VAL A 536 -26.73 -12.51 15.02
C VAL A 536 -27.46 -13.85 14.93
N LEU A 537 -28.26 -14.22 15.94
CA LEU A 537 -29.04 -15.46 15.95
C LEU A 537 -30.01 -15.52 14.78
N ARG A 538 -30.71 -14.41 14.51
CA ARG A 538 -31.63 -14.28 13.39
C ARG A 538 -30.90 -14.46 12.06
N MET A 539 -29.77 -13.79 11.84
CA MET A 539 -28.99 -13.95 10.60
C MET A 539 -28.48 -15.38 10.40
N VAL A 540 -28.02 -16.06 11.46
CA VAL A 540 -27.59 -17.46 11.37
C VAL A 540 -28.76 -18.38 10.97
N LEU A 541 -29.96 -18.12 11.47
CA LEU A 541 -31.16 -18.86 11.07
C LEU A 541 -31.56 -18.58 9.63
N GLU A 542 -31.48 -17.33 9.19
CA GLU A 542 -31.72 -16.96 7.79
C GLU A 542 -30.73 -17.66 6.85
N ILE A 543 -29.45 -17.76 7.23
CA ILE A 543 -28.42 -18.54 6.51
C ILE A 543 -28.80 -20.03 6.43
N LEU A 544 -29.20 -20.63 7.55
CA LEU A 544 -29.62 -22.05 7.57
C LEU A 544 -30.86 -22.26 6.71
N ASN A 545 -31.86 -21.39 6.83
CA ASN A 545 -33.10 -21.45 6.06
C ASN A 545 -32.85 -21.28 4.57
N SER A 546 -31.99 -20.33 4.18
CA SER A 546 -31.56 -20.12 2.80
C SER A 546 -30.93 -21.39 2.21
N CYS A 547 -30.00 -22.02 2.94
CA CYS A 547 -29.39 -23.28 2.50
C CYS A 547 -30.41 -24.42 2.37
N LEU A 548 -31.35 -24.55 3.31
CA LEU A 548 -32.40 -25.57 3.26
C LEU A 548 -33.42 -25.31 2.15
N SER A 549 -33.68 -24.05 1.80
CA SER A 549 -34.66 -23.69 0.78
C SER A 549 -34.09 -23.89 -0.63
N HIS A 550 -32.82 -23.55 -0.85
CA HIS A 550 -32.21 -23.53 -2.18
C HIS A 550 -31.30 -24.72 -2.47
N GLN A 551 -30.67 -25.31 -1.46
CA GLN A 551 -29.59 -26.29 -1.63
C GLN A 551 -29.79 -27.59 -0.82
N LEU A 552 -31.02 -27.90 -0.39
CA LEU A 552 -31.34 -29.08 0.44
C LEU A 552 -30.71 -30.37 -0.10
N LEU A 553 -30.90 -30.62 -1.39
CA LEU A 553 -30.44 -31.85 -2.07
C LEU A 553 -28.91 -31.94 -2.17
N TYR A 554 -28.21 -30.80 -2.12
CA TYR A 554 -26.76 -30.72 -2.25
C TYR A 554 -26.03 -30.65 -0.91
N CYS A 555 -26.75 -30.52 0.21
CA CYS A 555 -26.19 -30.37 1.56
C CYS A 555 -26.69 -31.42 2.56
N PRO A 556 -26.56 -32.75 2.28
CA PRO A 556 -27.08 -33.80 3.14
C PRO A 556 -26.47 -33.82 4.54
N ASN A 557 -25.18 -33.44 4.67
CA ASN A 557 -24.51 -33.37 5.97
C ASN A 557 -25.12 -32.29 6.89
N LEU A 558 -25.58 -31.16 6.33
CA LEU A 558 -26.26 -30.12 7.10
C LEU A 558 -27.63 -30.60 7.57
N VAL A 559 -28.40 -31.23 6.68
CA VAL A 559 -29.70 -31.84 7.00
C VAL A 559 -29.56 -32.87 8.12
N TYR A 560 -28.60 -33.80 7.98
CA TYR A 560 -28.32 -34.81 9.00
C TYR A 560 -27.94 -34.17 10.34
N THR A 561 -27.07 -33.16 10.34
CA THR A 561 -26.64 -32.47 11.55
C THR A 561 -27.82 -31.78 12.24
N LEU A 562 -28.71 -31.12 11.49
CA LEU A 562 -29.90 -30.47 12.03
C LEU A 562 -30.89 -31.47 12.63
N LEU A 563 -31.11 -32.61 11.96
CA LEU A 563 -31.97 -33.68 12.48
C LEU A 563 -31.38 -34.29 13.77
N TYR A 564 -30.08 -34.56 13.77
CA TYR A 564 -29.36 -35.06 14.94
C TYR A 564 -29.42 -34.07 16.12
N LYS A 565 -29.25 -32.78 15.84
CA LYS A 565 -29.33 -31.69 16.81
C LYS A 565 -30.70 -30.99 16.86
N LYS A 566 -31.81 -31.69 16.58
CA LYS A 566 -33.16 -31.07 16.55
C LYS A 566 -33.56 -30.33 17.83
N HIS A 567 -32.97 -30.71 18.98
CA HIS A 567 -33.18 -30.04 20.26
C HIS A 567 -32.69 -28.58 20.25
N VAL A 568 -31.69 -28.26 19.43
CA VAL A 568 -31.15 -26.90 19.30
C VAL A 568 -32.20 -25.95 18.70
N LEU A 569 -33.05 -26.45 17.79
CA LEU A 569 -34.16 -25.67 17.22
C LEU A 569 -35.27 -25.40 18.24
N ARG A 570 -35.42 -26.20 19.30
CA ARG A 570 -36.41 -25.92 20.36
C ARG A 570 -36.04 -24.70 21.20
N ILE A 571 -34.75 -24.36 21.28
CA ILE A 571 -34.29 -23.15 21.96
C ILE A 571 -34.80 -21.91 21.22
N PHE A 572 -34.98 -22.01 19.89
CA PHE A 572 -35.52 -20.93 19.07
C PHE A 572 -37.01 -20.66 19.33
N ASP A 573 -37.83 -21.70 19.47
CA ASP A 573 -39.25 -21.55 19.79
C ASP A 573 -39.44 -20.70 21.06
N HIS A 574 -38.61 -20.93 22.08
CA HIS A 574 -38.62 -20.15 23.31
C HIS A 574 -38.19 -18.69 23.14
N ILE A 575 -37.26 -18.39 22.23
CA ILE A 575 -36.77 -17.03 21.98
C ILE A 575 -37.83 -16.21 21.25
N MET A 576 -38.43 -16.74 20.17
CA MET A 576 -39.44 -16.03 19.38
C MET A 576 -40.79 -15.91 20.08
N LEU A 577 -41.24 -16.94 20.81
CA LEU A 577 -42.51 -16.90 21.55
C LEU A 577 -42.48 -15.98 22.78
N SER A 578 -41.29 -15.52 23.20
CA SER A 578 -41.16 -14.60 24.33
C SER A 578 -41.31 -13.12 23.97
N ARG A 579 -41.40 -12.78 22.67
CA ARG A 579 -41.41 -11.39 22.17
C ARG A 579 -42.38 -11.12 21.01
N ILE A 580 -43.31 -12.03 20.74
CA ILE A 580 -44.60 -11.76 20.08
C ILE A 580 -45.66 -11.82 21.18
#